data_AF-A0ABD5IXF8-F1
#
_entry.id   AF-A0ABD5IXF8-F1
#
_cell.length_a   1.000
_cell.length_b   1.000
_cell.length_c   1.000
_cell.angle_alpha   90.00
_cell.angle_beta   90.00
_cell.angle_gamma   90.00
#
_symmetry.space_group_name_H-M   'P 1'
#
loop_
_entity.id
_entity.type
_entity.pdbx_description
1 polymer ?
#
loop_
_entity_poly.entity_id
_entity_poly.type
_entity_poly.pdbx_seq_one_letter_code
_entity_poly.pdbx_strand_id
1 'polypeptide(L)'
;MRENESHHEETSGQEQVSQEEVVPSRQRMRKQIVWHKRYRAFLWAAILGVVFCFFIGVMMKGYAALKNEMSKEAAVHQFEQALKKKDVRTLKNYIRSEEITVNEKTLAPLFTYVDQHPKAYEMLERDWERQWNEKHVYIKGLTSIPPIFTMKVYEKQFFLFHQYVFEPTLYSFVIRQEEEATVLVDGKAVQGQPIKEPFMKKYGPYFPGLYTVTITTKKETKTKKVVLFGGKRVHEIQF
;
A
#
# COMPACT_ATOMS: atom_id res chain seq x y z
N MET A 1 90.49 75.69 -39.05
CA MET A 1 89.82 76.71 -38.21
C MET A 1 88.75 77.35 -39.08
N ARG A 2 87.43 77.20 -38.90
CA ARG A 2 86.60 76.64 -37.83
C ARG A 2 85.45 75.83 -38.45
N GLU A 3 85.01 74.82 -37.71
CA GLU A 3 83.78 74.05 -37.84
C GLU A 3 82.53 74.93 -37.69
N ASN A 4 81.42 74.58 -38.37
CA ASN A 4 80.27 74.00 -37.67
C ASN A 4 79.19 73.47 -38.63
N GLU A 5 78.60 72.38 -38.16
CA GLU A 5 77.72 71.43 -38.82
C GLU A 5 76.25 71.90 -38.89
N SER A 6 75.52 71.37 -39.86
CA SER A 6 74.37 70.45 -39.67
C SER A 6 73.28 70.66 -40.74
N HIS A 7 72.98 69.57 -41.43
CA HIS A 7 71.85 69.37 -42.34
C HIS A 7 71.11 68.10 -41.89
N HIS A 8 69.82 68.04 -42.25
CA HIS A 8 68.77 67.05 -41.92
C HIS A 8 68.06 67.36 -40.60
N GLU A 9 66.73 67.37 -40.52
CA GLU A 9 65.75 66.43 -41.08
C GLU A 9 64.34 67.08 -41.10
N GLU A 10 63.30 66.29 -41.42
CA GLU A 10 61.84 66.57 -41.40
C GLU A 10 61.14 66.92 -42.73
N THR A 11 59.96 66.41 -43.09
CA THR A 11 59.20 65.14 -42.94
C THR A 11 57.83 65.39 -43.62
N SER A 12 57.04 64.32 -43.77
CA SER A 12 55.66 64.25 -44.29
C SER A 12 55.53 64.25 -45.81
N GLY A 13 54.98 63.23 -46.47
CA GLY A 13 54.15 62.13 -45.99
C GLY A 13 52.93 62.04 -46.89
N GLN A 14 53.07 61.43 -48.06
CA GLN A 14 51.92 61.02 -48.87
C GLN A 14 51.63 59.55 -48.59
N GLU A 15 50.66 59.37 -47.69
CA GLU A 15 49.86 58.16 -47.51
C GLU A 15 49.09 57.86 -48.81
N GLN A 16 49.39 56.73 -49.44
CA GLN A 16 48.43 56.02 -50.29
C GLN A 16 48.20 54.63 -49.69
N VAL A 17 47.06 54.53 -49.02
CA VAL A 17 46.48 53.32 -48.45
C VAL A 17 46.13 52.36 -49.59
N SER A 18 46.91 51.27 -49.74
CA SER A 18 46.49 50.09 -50.50
C SER A 18 45.65 49.18 -49.60
N GLN A 19 44.48 48.82 -50.09
CA GLN A 19 43.60 47.79 -49.54
C GLN A 19 44.30 46.43 -49.61
N GLU A 20 44.58 45.83 -48.46
CA GLU A 20 45.01 44.42 -48.37
C GLU A 20 43.85 43.59 -47.81
N GLU A 21 43.36 42.69 -48.66
CA GLU A 21 42.27 41.76 -48.40
C GLU A 21 42.73 40.73 -47.33
N VAL A 22 42.21 40.84 -46.10
CA VAL A 22 42.58 39.97 -44.98
C VAL A 22 41.96 38.59 -45.16
N VAL A 23 42.70 37.66 -45.76
CA VAL A 23 42.37 36.23 -45.77
C VAL A 23 42.46 35.68 -44.34
N PRO A 24 41.38 35.14 -43.75
CA PRO A 24 41.42 34.63 -42.39
C PRO A 24 42.30 33.38 -42.31
N SER A 25 43.33 33.43 -41.46
CA SER A 25 44.30 32.36 -41.30
C SER A 25 43.63 31.02 -40.94
N ARG A 26 43.97 29.96 -41.70
CA ARG A 26 43.44 28.59 -41.57
C ARG A 26 43.52 28.01 -40.14
N GLN A 27 44.36 28.58 -39.28
CA GLN A 27 44.50 28.20 -37.87
C GLN A 27 43.35 28.69 -36.98
N ARG A 28 42.71 29.84 -37.27
CA ARG A 28 41.53 30.32 -36.50
C ARG A 28 40.27 29.53 -36.84
N MET A 29 40.07 29.15 -38.10
CA MET A 29 38.94 28.29 -38.51
C MET A 29 39.01 26.88 -37.91
N ARG A 30 40.21 26.27 -37.81
CA ARG A 30 40.37 24.94 -37.19
C ARG A 30 40.01 24.92 -35.70
N LYS A 31 40.31 25.98 -34.95
CA LYS A 31 39.97 26.06 -33.51
C LYS A 31 38.46 26.20 -33.26
N GLN A 32 37.74 26.97 -34.08
CA GLN A 32 36.27 27.09 -33.96
C GLN A 32 35.53 25.78 -34.29
N ILE A 33 35.95 25.04 -35.32
CA ILE A 33 35.30 23.77 -35.72
C ILE A 33 35.46 22.70 -34.63
N VAL A 34 36.62 22.62 -33.97
CA VAL A 34 36.87 21.65 -32.89
C VAL A 34 36.08 22.02 -31.64
N TRP A 35 35.92 23.31 -31.34
CA TRP A 35 35.14 23.78 -30.20
C TRP A 35 33.64 23.51 -30.38
N HIS A 36 33.08 23.79 -31.57
CA HIS A 36 31.69 23.45 -31.89
C HIS A 36 31.43 21.93 -31.94
N LYS A 37 32.38 21.12 -32.45
CA LYS A 37 32.26 19.65 -32.42
C LYS A 37 32.27 19.08 -31.01
N ARG A 38 33.14 19.60 -30.13
CA ARG A 38 33.21 19.19 -28.72
C ARG A 38 31.97 19.64 -27.93
N TYR A 39 31.48 20.86 -28.17
CA TYR A 39 30.27 21.37 -27.53
C TYR A 39 29.02 20.60 -27.99
N ARG A 40 28.91 20.28 -29.28
CA ARG A 40 27.84 19.41 -29.80
C ARG A 40 27.94 18.00 -29.22
N ALA A 41 29.13 17.42 -29.10
CA ALA A 41 29.31 16.11 -28.46
C ALA A 41 28.92 16.10 -26.97
N PHE A 42 29.24 17.17 -26.23
CA PHE A 42 28.78 17.34 -24.84
C PHE A 42 27.27 17.50 -24.73
N LEU A 43 26.65 18.27 -25.64
CA LEU A 43 25.19 18.39 -25.73
C LEU A 43 24.52 17.06 -26.05
N TRP A 44 25.05 16.29 -27.01
CA TRP A 44 24.55 14.96 -27.34
C TRP A 44 24.70 13.97 -26.17
N ALA A 45 25.82 14.02 -25.44
CA ALA A 45 26.02 13.21 -24.24
C ALA A 45 25.05 13.60 -23.11
N ALA A 46 24.78 14.90 -22.92
CA ALA A 46 23.81 15.37 -21.94
C ALA A 46 22.37 14.94 -22.31
N ILE A 47 21.99 15.02 -23.58
CA ILE A 47 20.69 14.54 -24.08
C ILE A 47 20.56 13.03 -23.87
N LEU A 48 21.61 12.25 -24.22
CA LEU A 48 21.64 10.81 -23.97
C LEU A 48 21.54 10.47 -22.49
N GLY A 49 22.20 11.25 -21.61
CA GLY A 49 22.08 11.10 -20.16
C GLY A 49 20.67 11.36 -19.65
N VAL A 50 19.99 12.41 -20.14
CA VAL A 50 18.59 12.70 -19.78
C VAL A 50 17.66 11.60 -20.28
N VAL A 51 17.84 11.11 -21.50
CA VAL A 51 17.06 10.00 -22.07
C VAL A 51 17.28 8.72 -21.25
N PHE A 52 18.52 8.41 -20.88
CA PHE A 52 18.85 7.26 -20.05
C PHE A 52 18.21 7.35 -18.66
N CYS A 53 18.29 8.50 -17.99
CA CYS A 53 17.60 8.73 -16.72
C CYS A 53 16.07 8.61 -16.83
N PHE A 54 15.48 9.07 -17.94
CA PHE A 54 14.06 8.89 -18.21
C PHE A 54 13.68 7.41 -18.36
N PHE A 55 14.45 6.64 -19.13
CA PHE A 55 14.23 5.19 -19.29
C PHE A 55 14.38 4.43 -17.97
N ILE A 56 15.39 4.77 -17.15
CA ILE A 56 15.53 4.21 -15.80
C ILE A 56 14.31 4.56 -14.93
N GLY A 57 13.84 5.81 -14.97
CA GLY A 57 12.65 6.23 -14.22
C GLY A 57 11.39 5.46 -14.61
N VAL A 58 11.17 5.24 -15.92
CA VAL A 58 10.04 4.45 -16.43
C VAL A 58 10.19 2.97 -16.06
N MET A 59 11.37 2.37 -16.21
CA MET A 59 11.64 1.00 -15.79
C MET A 59 11.44 0.79 -14.29
N MET A 60 11.91 1.71 -13.44
CA MET A 60 11.72 1.61 -11.98
C MET A 60 10.25 1.71 -11.59
N LYS A 61 9.48 2.62 -12.23
CA LYS A 61 8.03 2.72 -12.00
C LYS A 61 7.29 1.45 -12.43
N GLY A 62 7.61 0.92 -13.61
CA GLY A 62 7.02 -0.34 -14.10
C GLY A 62 7.39 -1.54 -13.22
N TYR A 63 8.65 -1.63 -12.78
CA TYR A 63 9.12 -2.69 -11.90
C TYR A 63 8.47 -2.62 -10.50
N ALA A 64 8.32 -1.42 -9.94
CA ALA A 64 7.66 -1.21 -8.66
C ALA A 64 6.15 -1.54 -8.72
N ALA A 65 5.47 -1.17 -9.81
CA ALA A 65 4.06 -1.50 -10.02
C ALA A 65 3.85 -3.02 -10.15
N LEU A 66 4.65 -3.68 -10.98
CA LEU A 66 4.56 -5.13 -11.23
C LEU A 66 4.90 -5.96 -9.98
N LYS A 67 5.98 -5.59 -9.26
CA LYS A 67 6.31 -6.19 -7.96
C LYS A 67 5.19 -5.96 -6.95
N ASN A 68 4.58 -4.77 -7.04
CA ASN A 68 3.41 -4.27 -6.33
C ASN A 68 2.28 -5.29 -6.28
N GLU A 69 1.70 -5.46 -7.46
CA GLU A 69 0.57 -6.35 -7.75
C GLU A 69 0.96 -7.80 -7.44
N MET A 70 2.04 -8.32 -8.03
CA MET A 70 2.42 -9.72 -7.84
C MET A 70 2.59 -10.13 -6.35
N SER A 71 3.06 -9.20 -5.51
CA SER A 71 3.16 -9.43 -4.05
C SER A 71 1.80 -9.45 -3.34
N LYS A 72 0.83 -8.69 -3.83
CA LYS A 72 -0.55 -8.64 -3.36
C LYS A 72 -1.32 -9.90 -3.74
N GLU A 73 -1.29 -10.30 -5.02
CA GLU A 73 -1.92 -11.56 -5.46
C GLU A 73 -1.31 -12.77 -4.75
N ALA A 74 0.02 -12.80 -4.58
CA ALA A 74 0.68 -13.85 -3.82
C ALA A 74 0.20 -13.90 -2.36
N ALA A 75 0.02 -12.76 -1.70
CA ALA A 75 -0.47 -12.72 -0.33
C ALA A 75 -1.91 -13.23 -0.19
N VAL A 76 -2.81 -12.85 -1.11
CA VAL A 76 -4.19 -13.34 -1.15
C VAL A 76 -4.21 -14.85 -1.38
N HIS A 77 -3.46 -15.35 -2.36
CA HIS A 77 -3.39 -16.78 -2.64
C HIS A 77 -2.85 -17.57 -1.43
N GLN A 78 -1.79 -17.09 -0.77
CA GLN A 78 -1.24 -17.75 0.42
C GLN A 78 -2.24 -17.71 1.60
N PHE A 79 -2.94 -16.60 1.79
CA PHE A 79 -3.99 -16.49 2.79
C PHE A 79 -5.11 -17.50 2.55
N GLU A 80 -5.63 -17.58 1.32
CA GLU A 80 -6.67 -18.54 0.96
C GLU A 80 -6.23 -19.99 1.15
N GLN A 81 -5.03 -20.34 0.68
CA GLN A 81 -4.49 -21.68 0.83
C GLN A 81 -4.34 -22.06 2.29
N ALA A 82 -3.85 -21.13 3.12
CA ALA A 82 -3.74 -21.33 4.55
C ALA A 82 -5.12 -21.47 5.22
N LEU A 83 -6.12 -20.71 4.77
CA LEU A 83 -7.50 -20.82 5.25
C LEU A 83 -8.11 -22.19 4.89
N LYS A 84 -7.98 -22.62 3.63
CA LYS A 84 -8.44 -23.92 3.11
C LYS A 84 -7.78 -25.10 3.84
N LYS A 85 -6.49 -24.99 4.13
CA LYS A 85 -5.72 -26.02 4.86
C LYS A 85 -5.81 -25.90 6.38
N LYS A 86 -6.50 -24.88 6.89
CA LYS A 86 -6.57 -24.53 8.33
C LYS A 86 -5.17 -24.37 8.95
N ASP A 87 -4.21 -23.89 8.16
CA ASP A 87 -2.83 -23.65 8.58
C ASP A 87 -2.73 -22.37 9.40
N VAL A 88 -2.98 -22.52 10.71
CA VAL A 88 -2.92 -21.42 11.67
C VAL A 88 -1.53 -20.79 11.75
N ARG A 89 -0.45 -21.55 11.51
CA ARG A 89 0.91 -21.01 11.56
C ARG A 89 1.12 -20.00 10.45
N THR A 90 0.68 -20.32 9.24
CA THR A 90 0.74 -19.40 8.11
C THR A 90 -0.23 -18.24 8.29
N LEU A 91 -1.47 -18.50 8.72
CA LEU A 91 -2.47 -17.44 8.96
C LEU A 91 -2.00 -16.41 10.00
N LYS A 92 -1.25 -16.81 11.04
CA LYS A 92 -0.67 -15.88 12.02
C LYS A 92 0.29 -14.85 11.40
N ASN A 93 0.93 -15.18 10.29
CA ASN A 93 1.86 -14.27 9.62
C ASN A 93 1.13 -13.23 8.75
N TYR A 94 -0.06 -13.58 8.28
CA TYR A 94 -0.88 -12.77 7.38
C TYR A 94 -2.00 -12.03 8.09
N ILE A 95 -2.60 -12.59 9.15
CA ILE A 95 -3.64 -11.94 9.93
C ILE A 95 -3.01 -11.03 10.98
N ARG A 96 -3.42 -9.76 11.00
CA ARG A 96 -3.00 -8.78 12.02
C ARG A 96 -4.21 -8.27 12.77
N SER A 97 -4.16 -8.35 14.09
CA SER A 97 -5.20 -7.81 14.97
C SER A 97 -4.55 -7.30 16.25
N GLU A 98 -4.96 -6.12 16.69
CA GLU A 98 -4.49 -5.49 17.93
C GLU A 98 -5.31 -5.96 19.15
N GLU A 99 -6.61 -6.24 18.96
CA GLU A 99 -7.54 -6.58 20.05
C GLU A 99 -7.59 -8.08 20.35
N ILE A 100 -7.39 -8.94 19.35
CA ILE A 100 -7.53 -10.39 19.49
C ILE A 100 -6.26 -11.10 19.03
N THR A 101 -5.70 -11.95 19.89
CA THR A 101 -4.57 -12.81 19.50
C THR A 101 -5.01 -13.87 18.48
N VAL A 102 -4.28 -13.94 17.37
CA VAL A 102 -4.51 -14.95 16.31
C VAL A 102 -3.99 -16.30 16.79
N ASN A 103 -4.87 -17.29 16.97
CA ASN A 103 -4.53 -18.67 17.33
C ASN A 103 -5.63 -19.66 16.91
N GLU A 104 -5.42 -20.94 17.16
CA GLU A 104 -6.36 -22.01 16.78
C GLU A 104 -7.75 -21.80 17.39
N LYS A 105 -7.83 -21.39 18.66
CA LYS A 105 -9.10 -21.19 19.36
C LYS A 105 -9.87 -20.00 18.80
N THR A 106 -9.18 -18.90 18.47
CA THR A 106 -9.83 -17.69 17.94
C THR A 106 -10.19 -17.81 16.47
N LEU A 107 -9.50 -18.65 15.70
CA LEU A 107 -9.80 -18.92 14.29
C LEU A 107 -10.74 -20.11 14.06
N ALA A 108 -10.98 -20.97 15.05
CA ALA A 108 -11.89 -22.11 14.92
C ALA A 108 -13.31 -21.73 14.43
N PRO A 109 -13.93 -20.62 14.90
CA PRO A 109 -15.21 -20.15 14.37
C PRO A 109 -15.16 -19.79 12.88
N LEU A 110 -14.05 -19.21 12.42
CA LEU A 110 -13.83 -18.88 11.01
C LEU A 110 -13.78 -20.17 10.18
N PHE A 111 -12.99 -21.15 10.60
CA PHE A 111 -12.88 -22.44 9.92
C PHE A 111 -14.24 -23.15 9.83
N THR A 112 -14.97 -23.16 10.95
CA THR A 112 -16.31 -23.76 11.00
C THR A 112 -17.27 -23.09 10.02
N TYR A 113 -17.20 -21.76 9.89
CA TYR A 113 -18.04 -21.02 8.96
C TYR A 113 -17.70 -21.35 7.49
N VAL A 114 -16.42 -21.28 7.10
CA VAL A 114 -16.01 -21.50 5.71
C VAL A 114 -16.21 -22.95 5.25
N ASP A 115 -16.09 -23.92 6.15
CA ASP A 115 -16.40 -25.33 5.86
C ASP A 115 -17.89 -25.54 5.56
N GLN A 116 -18.77 -24.82 6.28
CA GLN A 116 -20.22 -24.94 6.14
C GLN A 116 -20.81 -24.06 5.03
N HIS A 117 -20.05 -23.05 4.57
CA HIS A 117 -20.50 -22.07 3.58
C HIS A 117 -19.47 -21.95 2.45
N PRO A 118 -19.57 -22.78 1.40
CA PRO A 118 -18.64 -22.71 0.26
C PRO A 118 -18.56 -21.32 -0.39
N LYS A 119 -19.68 -20.58 -0.38
CA LYS A 119 -19.77 -19.18 -0.86
C LYS A 119 -18.95 -18.18 -0.03
N ALA A 120 -18.43 -18.57 1.13
CA ALA A 120 -17.58 -17.71 1.94
C ALA A 120 -16.30 -17.32 1.20
N TYR A 121 -15.73 -18.23 0.41
CA TYR A 121 -14.55 -17.93 -0.41
C TYR A 121 -14.89 -16.91 -1.50
N GLU A 122 -16.02 -17.06 -2.19
CA GLU A 122 -16.48 -16.07 -3.18
C GLU A 122 -16.76 -14.69 -2.56
N MET A 123 -17.17 -14.63 -1.29
CA MET A 123 -17.34 -13.35 -0.59
C MET A 123 -15.99 -12.69 -0.27
N LEU A 124 -15.00 -13.49 0.15
CA LEU A 124 -13.65 -13.00 0.40
C LEU A 124 -13.00 -12.50 -0.89
N GLU A 125 -13.14 -13.27 -1.98
CA GLU A 125 -12.65 -12.90 -3.32
C GLU A 125 -13.24 -11.57 -3.78
N ARG A 126 -14.57 -11.42 -3.70
CA ARG A 126 -15.26 -10.15 -4.00
C ARG A 126 -14.78 -9.00 -3.11
N ASP A 127 -14.52 -9.26 -1.84
CA ASP A 127 -13.98 -8.24 -0.92
C ASP A 127 -12.56 -7.82 -1.31
N TRP A 128 -11.72 -8.73 -1.78
CA TRP A 128 -10.38 -8.41 -2.29
C TRP A 128 -10.42 -7.69 -3.62
N GLU A 129 -11.28 -8.11 -4.56
CA GLU A 129 -11.54 -7.43 -5.83
C GLU A 129 -12.01 -6.00 -5.65
N ARG A 130 -12.94 -5.79 -4.72
CA ARG A 130 -13.38 -4.45 -4.38
C ARG A 130 -12.23 -3.60 -3.84
N GLN A 131 -11.38 -4.18 -2.98
CA GLN A 131 -10.17 -3.53 -2.47
C GLN A 131 -9.04 -3.40 -3.51
N TRP A 132 -9.09 -4.10 -4.66
CA TRP A 132 -8.20 -3.87 -5.80
C TRP A 132 -8.68 -2.71 -6.66
N ASN A 133 -9.96 -2.70 -7.00
CA ASN A 133 -10.52 -1.84 -8.04
C ASN A 133 -11.01 -0.49 -7.51
N GLU A 134 -11.45 -0.42 -6.25
CA GLU A 134 -11.95 0.82 -5.68
C GLU A 134 -10.81 1.65 -5.08
N LYS A 135 -10.64 2.89 -5.57
CA LYS A 135 -9.84 3.92 -4.88
C LYS A 135 -10.41 4.30 -3.51
N HIS A 136 -11.66 3.90 -3.23
CA HIS A 136 -12.33 4.13 -1.96
C HIS A 136 -11.89 3.09 -0.94
N VAL A 137 -10.98 3.51 -0.07
CA VAL A 137 -10.65 2.76 1.14
C VAL A 137 -11.92 2.64 1.99
N TYR A 138 -12.16 1.51 2.63
CA TYR A 138 -13.16 1.42 3.71
C TYR A 138 -12.83 2.49 4.77
N ILE A 139 -13.65 3.54 4.85
CA ILE A 139 -13.54 4.55 5.91
C ILE A 139 -14.57 4.21 6.98
N LYS A 140 -14.07 3.91 8.18
CA LYS A 140 -14.89 3.65 9.37
C LYS A 140 -15.84 4.82 9.61
N GLY A 141 -17.15 4.54 9.58
CA GLY A 141 -18.20 5.53 9.82
C GLY A 141 -18.78 6.22 8.57
N LEU A 142 -18.17 6.03 7.40
CA LEU A 142 -18.64 6.58 6.12
C LEU A 142 -19.15 5.50 5.17
N THR A 143 -18.57 4.30 5.24
CA THR A 143 -18.98 3.14 4.44
C THR A 143 -19.91 2.24 5.25
N SER A 144 -20.98 1.75 4.61
CA SER A 144 -22.07 1.06 5.31
C SER A 144 -21.69 -0.37 5.75
N ILE A 145 -20.79 -1.03 5.03
CA ILE A 145 -20.43 -2.44 5.25
C ILE A 145 -18.91 -2.60 5.13
N PRO A 146 -18.19 -2.96 6.21
CA PRO A 146 -16.76 -3.26 6.13
C PRO A 146 -16.48 -4.53 5.34
N PRO A 147 -15.30 -4.64 4.69
CA PRO A 147 -14.82 -5.91 4.20
C PRO A 147 -14.57 -6.87 5.38
N ILE A 148 -14.68 -8.17 5.14
CA ILE A 148 -14.44 -9.20 6.16
C ILE A 148 -12.97 -9.13 6.63
N PHE A 149 -12.06 -8.95 5.69
CA PHE A 149 -10.65 -8.66 5.94
C PHE A 149 -10.23 -7.41 5.16
N THR A 150 -9.69 -6.42 5.87
CA THR A 150 -9.07 -5.25 5.27
C THR A 150 -7.62 -5.57 4.94
N MET A 151 -7.23 -5.43 3.68
CA MET A 151 -5.86 -5.66 3.24
C MET A 151 -5.03 -4.39 3.44
N LYS A 152 -3.86 -4.54 4.07
CA LYS A 152 -2.91 -3.45 4.32
C LYS A 152 -1.49 -3.85 3.96
N VAL A 153 -0.69 -2.86 3.59
CA VAL A 153 0.75 -3.02 3.45
C VAL A 153 1.40 -2.92 4.83
N TYR A 154 2.20 -3.91 5.20
CA TYR A 154 3.01 -3.94 6.40
C TYR A 154 4.48 -3.78 6.03
N GLU A 155 5.07 -2.64 6.40
CA GLU A 155 6.40 -2.21 5.94
C GLU A 155 7.56 -2.77 6.78
N LYS A 156 7.28 -3.58 7.81
CA LYS A 156 8.29 -3.90 8.84
C LYS A 156 9.35 -4.92 8.42
N GLN A 157 9.22 -5.56 7.26
CA GLN A 157 10.08 -6.67 6.86
C GLN A 157 11.05 -6.26 5.74
N PHE A 158 12.13 -5.57 6.14
CA PHE A 158 13.20 -5.06 5.27
C PHE A 158 12.76 -3.97 4.30
N PHE A 159 13.61 -2.94 4.17
CA PHE A 159 13.47 -1.71 3.38
C PHE A 159 13.09 -1.91 1.87
N LEU A 160 12.95 -3.15 1.41
CA LEU A 160 12.72 -3.54 0.02
C LEU A 160 11.49 -4.44 -0.21
N PHE A 161 10.81 -4.95 0.83
CA PHE A 161 9.67 -5.87 0.68
C PHE A 161 8.47 -5.45 1.51
N HIS A 162 7.44 -4.98 0.83
CA HIS A 162 6.13 -4.75 1.40
C HIS A 162 5.43 -6.10 1.57
N GLN A 163 5.04 -6.44 2.80
CA GLN A 163 4.22 -7.63 3.04
C GLN A 163 2.76 -7.20 3.17
N TYR A 164 1.89 -7.76 2.34
CA TYR A 164 0.45 -7.59 2.54
C TYR A 164 -0.05 -8.43 3.71
N VAL A 165 -0.82 -7.79 4.58
CA VAL A 165 -1.47 -8.39 5.74
C VAL A 165 -2.98 -8.12 5.70
N PHE A 166 -3.73 -8.92 6.43
CA PHE A 166 -5.18 -8.92 6.45
C PHE A 166 -5.67 -8.65 7.87
N GLU A 167 -6.29 -7.49 8.07
CA GLU A 167 -6.92 -7.13 9.33
C GLU A 167 -8.37 -7.61 9.35
N PRO A 168 -8.75 -8.51 10.27
CA PRO A 168 -10.11 -9.01 10.34
C PRO A 168 -11.04 -7.91 10.86
N THR A 169 -12.22 -7.80 10.26
CA THR A 169 -13.31 -7.05 10.89
C THR A 169 -13.73 -7.74 12.17
N LEU A 170 -13.69 -6.97 13.26
CA LEU A 170 -14.13 -7.44 14.57
C LEU A 170 -15.64 -7.21 14.73
N TYR A 171 -16.32 -8.29 15.04
CA TYR A 171 -17.76 -8.36 15.24
C TYR A 171 -18.10 -8.39 16.72
N SER A 172 -19.34 -8.02 17.01
CA SER A 172 -19.95 -8.13 18.33
C SER A 172 -21.43 -8.41 18.16
N PHE A 173 -22.04 -8.91 19.21
CA PHE A 173 -23.48 -9.06 19.24
C PHE A 173 -24.07 -8.47 20.52
N VAL A 174 -25.34 -8.09 20.44
CA VAL A 174 -26.12 -7.56 21.56
C VAL A 174 -27.23 -8.56 21.86
N ILE A 175 -27.37 -8.86 23.15
CA ILE A 175 -28.49 -9.63 23.67
C ILE A 175 -29.29 -8.70 24.58
N ARG A 176 -30.60 -8.66 24.35
CA ARG A 176 -31.58 -8.07 25.26
C ARG A 176 -32.15 -9.19 26.13
N GLN A 177 -32.13 -8.99 27.43
CA GLN A 177 -32.69 -9.93 28.41
C GLN A 177 -33.71 -9.20 29.29
N GLU A 178 -34.61 -9.93 29.93
CA GLU A 178 -35.54 -9.37 30.92
C GLU A 178 -35.07 -9.67 32.35
N GLU A 179 -34.19 -10.66 32.50
CA GLU A 179 -33.65 -11.13 33.78
C GLU A 179 -32.16 -11.44 33.66
N GLU A 180 -31.49 -11.67 34.78
CA GLU A 180 -30.08 -12.09 34.79
C GLU A 180 -29.91 -13.44 34.09
N ALA A 181 -29.02 -13.48 33.11
CA ALA A 181 -28.64 -14.72 32.46
C ALA A 181 -27.12 -14.88 32.33
N THR A 182 -26.69 -16.14 32.38
CA THR A 182 -25.34 -16.53 32.00
C THR A 182 -25.29 -16.73 30.49
N VAL A 183 -24.33 -16.08 29.84
CA VAL A 183 -24.11 -16.23 28.39
C VAL A 183 -22.81 -17.00 28.17
N LEU A 184 -22.90 -18.05 27.36
CA LEU A 184 -21.78 -18.84 26.90
C LEU A 184 -21.60 -18.65 25.40
N VAL A 185 -20.35 -18.48 24.97
CA VAL A 185 -19.96 -18.47 23.55
C VAL A 185 -19.00 -19.62 23.33
N ASP A 186 -19.37 -20.52 22.42
CA ASP A 186 -18.66 -21.78 22.16
C ASP A 186 -18.38 -22.56 23.46
N GLY A 187 -19.39 -22.61 24.34
CA GLY A 187 -19.33 -23.31 25.62
C GLY A 187 -18.54 -22.60 26.73
N LYS A 188 -18.03 -21.39 26.50
CA LYS A 188 -17.30 -20.60 27.51
C LYS A 188 -18.14 -19.44 28.02
N ALA A 189 -18.28 -19.32 29.34
CA ALA A 189 -18.95 -18.17 29.94
C ALA A 189 -18.22 -16.87 29.58
N VAL A 190 -18.98 -15.86 29.15
CA VAL A 190 -18.46 -14.55 28.75
C VAL A 190 -19.21 -13.43 29.47
N GLN A 191 -18.50 -12.35 29.77
CA GLN A 191 -19.08 -11.15 30.34
C GLN A 191 -19.42 -10.15 29.24
N GLY A 192 -20.64 -9.64 29.27
CA GLY A 192 -21.09 -8.60 28.36
C GLY A 192 -20.89 -7.21 28.94
N GLN A 193 -20.59 -6.23 28.09
CA GLN A 193 -20.52 -4.82 28.47
C GLN A 193 -21.93 -4.22 28.45
N PRO A 194 -22.38 -3.55 29.53
CA PRO A 194 -23.67 -2.87 29.54
C PRO A 194 -23.68 -1.75 28.50
N ILE A 195 -24.81 -1.59 27.81
CA ILE A 195 -25.05 -0.45 26.91
C ILE A 195 -26.12 0.48 27.47
N LYS A 196 -26.44 1.58 26.77
CA LYS A 196 -27.32 2.65 27.28
C LYS A 196 -28.72 2.19 27.68
N GLU A 197 -29.20 1.08 27.14
CA GLU A 197 -30.51 0.52 27.48
C GLU A 197 -30.38 -0.54 28.60
N PRO A 198 -31.28 -0.50 29.60
CA PRO A 198 -31.28 -1.48 30.67
C PRO A 198 -31.49 -2.90 30.11
N PHE A 199 -30.77 -3.85 30.71
CA PHE A 199 -30.77 -5.27 30.33
C PHE A 199 -30.31 -5.61 28.90
N MET A 200 -29.66 -4.68 28.22
CA MET A 200 -28.89 -4.99 27.02
C MET A 200 -27.40 -5.05 27.31
N LYS A 201 -26.77 -6.12 26.85
CA LYS A 201 -25.32 -6.33 26.96
C LYS A 201 -24.73 -6.65 25.61
N LYS A 202 -23.57 -6.04 25.34
CA LYS A 202 -22.75 -6.27 24.15
C LYS A 202 -21.64 -7.26 24.46
N TYR A 203 -21.45 -8.24 23.58
CA TYR A 203 -20.45 -9.30 23.70
C TYR A 203 -19.50 -9.24 22.51
N GLY A 204 -18.21 -9.39 22.78
CA GLY A 204 -17.12 -9.29 21.80
C GLY A 204 -15.96 -8.43 22.31
N PRO A 205 -14.96 -8.15 21.48
CA PRO A 205 -14.90 -8.43 20.04
C PRO A 205 -14.68 -9.90 19.68
N TYR A 206 -15.14 -10.31 18.49
CA TYR A 206 -14.95 -11.64 17.91
C TYR A 206 -14.41 -11.55 16.48
N PHE A 207 -13.63 -12.54 16.05
CA PHE A 207 -13.25 -12.71 14.65
C PHE A 207 -14.44 -13.11 13.78
N PRO A 208 -14.31 -12.97 12.44
CA PRO A 208 -15.34 -13.46 11.54
C PRO A 208 -15.52 -14.98 11.71
N GLY A 209 -16.76 -15.48 11.76
CA GLY A 209 -17.01 -16.91 11.91
C GLY A 209 -18.42 -17.29 12.37
N LEU A 210 -18.59 -18.58 12.67
CA LEU A 210 -19.82 -19.17 13.19
C LEU A 210 -19.65 -19.49 14.68
N TYR A 211 -20.49 -18.89 15.51
CA TYR A 211 -20.44 -19.01 16.95
C TYR A 211 -21.68 -19.72 17.48
N THR A 212 -21.52 -20.54 18.51
CA THR A 212 -22.65 -21.11 19.27
C THR A 212 -22.86 -20.28 20.52
N VAL A 213 -23.99 -19.59 20.61
CA VAL A 213 -24.34 -18.76 21.76
C VAL A 213 -25.41 -19.47 22.56
N THR A 214 -25.13 -19.70 23.84
CA THR A 214 -26.07 -20.29 24.80
C THR A 214 -26.40 -19.28 25.88
N ILE A 215 -27.68 -19.04 26.11
CA ILE A 215 -28.18 -18.26 27.23
C ILE A 215 -28.80 -19.22 28.24
N THR A 216 -28.44 -19.07 29.51
CA THR A 216 -29.06 -19.79 30.63
C THR A 216 -29.61 -18.79 31.62
N THR A 217 -30.93 -18.79 31.80
CA THR A 217 -31.63 -18.06 32.85
C THR A 217 -32.04 -19.02 33.97
N LYS A 218 -32.77 -18.53 34.98
CA LYS A 218 -33.35 -19.39 36.02
C LYS A 218 -34.41 -20.36 35.49
N LYS A 219 -35.07 -20.01 34.38
CA LYS A 219 -36.22 -20.75 33.83
C LYS A 219 -35.83 -21.67 32.69
N GLU A 220 -34.91 -21.24 31.83
CA GLU A 220 -34.62 -21.94 30.58
C GLU A 220 -33.16 -21.78 30.12
N THR A 221 -32.73 -22.75 29.31
CA THR A 221 -31.49 -22.68 28.53
C THR A 221 -31.83 -22.71 27.05
N LYS A 222 -31.39 -21.70 26.31
CA LYS A 222 -31.56 -21.61 24.86
C LYS A 222 -30.20 -21.53 24.17
N THR A 223 -30.07 -22.20 23.04
CA THR A 223 -28.84 -22.21 22.23
C THR A 223 -29.16 -21.82 20.79
N LYS A 224 -28.34 -20.95 20.22
CA LYS A 224 -28.48 -20.47 18.84
C LYS A 224 -27.13 -20.34 18.16
N LYS A 225 -27.08 -20.71 16.88
CA LYS A 225 -25.92 -20.43 16.02
C LYS A 225 -25.99 -18.99 15.53
N VAL A 226 -24.88 -18.28 15.64
CA VAL A 226 -24.76 -16.86 15.28
C VAL A 226 -23.65 -16.73 14.25
N VAL A 227 -24.03 -16.21 13.08
CA VAL A 227 -23.08 -15.90 12.01
C VAL A 227 -22.57 -14.48 12.21
N LEU A 228 -21.27 -14.35 12.43
CA LEU A 228 -20.56 -13.09 12.49
C LEU A 228 -19.60 -13.03 11.29
N PHE A 229 -20.13 -12.89 10.08
CA PHE A 229 -19.32 -12.92 8.87
C PHE A 229 -19.95 -12.04 7.79
N GLY A 230 -19.19 -11.04 7.33
CA GLY A 230 -19.69 -10.00 6.43
C GLY A 230 -20.73 -9.08 7.08
N GLY A 231 -21.19 -8.05 6.36
CA GLY A 231 -22.30 -7.21 6.83
C GLY A 231 -21.97 -6.31 8.03
N LYS A 232 -22.98 -6.08 8.89
CA LYS A 232 -22.87 -5.15 10.03
C LYS A 232 -21.96 -5.73 11.12
N ARG A 233 -21.17 -4.88 11.78
CA ARG A 233 -20.25 -5.29 12.87
C ARG A 233 -20.96 -5.62 14.19
N VAL A 234 -22.19 -5.15 14.35
CA VAL A 234 -23.00 -5.38 15.55
C VAL A 234 -24.25 -6.11 15.12
N HIS A 235 -24.46 -7.31 15.65
CA HIS A 235 -25.63 -8.12 15.41
C HIS A 235 -26.55 -8.10 16.63
N GLU A 236 -27.84 -7.94 16.43
CA GLU A 236 -28.82 -8.15 17.48
C GLU A 236 -29.27 -9.61 17.46
N ILE A 237 -29.22 -10.30 18.60
CA ILE A 237 -29.66 -11.67 18.72
C ILE A 237 -30.89 -11.72 19.63
N GLN A 238 -31.98 -12.24 19.07
CA GLN A 238 -33.19 -12.59 19.79
C GLN A 238 -33.27 -14.12 19.95
N PHE A 239 -33.70 -14.55 21.13
CA PHE A 239 -33.74 -15.94 21.60
C PHE A 239 -35.16 -16.39 21.94
#